data_AF-A0A0M8MFN1-F1
#
_entry.id   AF-A0A0M8MFN1-F1
#
_cell.length_a   1.000
_cell.length_b   1.000
_cell.length_c   1.000
_cell.angle_alpha   90.00
_cell.angle_beta   90.00
_cell.angle_gamma   90.00
#
_symmetry.space_group_name_H-M   'P 1'
#
loop_
_entity.id
_entity.type
_entity.pdbx_description
1 polymer ?
#
loop_
_entity_poly.entity_id
_entity_poly.type
_entity_poly.pdbx_seq_one_letter_code
_entity_poly.pdbx_strand_id
1 'polypeptide(L)'
;MNRAQKITIAVSTMVVAGLVVLAAPPVLDAAGWAAARLAPAAAEPTASPSAATESPGEDDAALTGLPEGYVDVGNGTFIPAGGPGDCEEAAWIHIGEMNAWLHGDIPDQGVREFAAGEAGLDDEGRVMTYTVAPGDALYAISDRFCIANPHSIDTLNHTRMIQPGDVLLLRPNKSLPWIPYYSPPDAPAGYQQIPYQNAVEAMSAAAQAGDVDAMRRIFEDDLAALFPNPDHANVVARALELERLDVLRHMFA
;
A
#
# COMPACT_ATOMS: atom_id res chain seq x y z
N MET A 1 -17.60 63.57 -10.23
CA MET A 1 -18.41 63.84 -9.02
C MET A 1 -18.72 62.50 -8.37
N ASN A 2 -18.36 62.12 -7.14
CA ASN A 2 -17.67 62.78 -6.03
C ASN A 2 -17.10 61.70 -5.08
N ARG A 3 -15.89 61.95 -4.57
CA ARG A 3 -15.37 61.75 -3.19
C ARG A 3 -15.43 60.34 -2.57
N ALA A 4 -14.31 59.64 -2.43
CA ALA A 4 -13.23 59.85 -1.44
C ALA A 4 -13.65 59.58 0.01
N GLN A 5 -13.11 58.49 0.58
CA GLN A 5 -12.56 58.50 1.94
C GLN A 5 -11.59 57.32 2.14
N LYS A 6 -10.30 57.67 2.11
CA LYS A 6 -9.23 56.97 2.83
C LYS A 6 -9.29 57.39 4.31
N ILE A 7 -8.72 56.57 5.18
CA ILE A 7 -8.16 56.79 6.55
C ILE A 7 -8.56 55.59 7.41
N THR A 8 -7.77 54.93 8.27
CA THR A 8 -6.33 54.86 8.58
C THR A 8 -6.20 53.67 9.55
N ILE A 9 -5.01 53.07 9.57
CA ILE A 9 -4.54 51.97 10.43
C ILE A 9 -4.77 52.23 11.93
N ALA A 10 -5.14 51.19 12.68
CA ALA A 10 -4.85 51.05 14.11
C ALA A 10 -4.27 49.66 14.39
N VAL A 11 -3.02 49.62 14.84
CA VAL A 11 -2.33 48.45 15.41
C VAL A 11 -2.63 48.42 16.90
N SER A 12 -3.06 47.28 17.45
CA SER A 12 -2.44 46.62 18.62
C SER A 12 -3.28 45.47 19.20
N THR A 13 -2.70 44.28 19.10
CA THR A 13 -2.58 43.21 20.12
C THR A 13 -3.65 43.10 21.23
N MET A 14 -4.44 42.03 21.16
CA MET A 14 -4.75 41.25 22.37
C MET A 14 -4.96 39.77 22.00
N VAL A 15 -3.99 38.94 22.40
CA VAL A 15 -4.07 37.48 22.42
C VAL A 15 -5.00 37.11 23.57
N VAL A 16 -6.15 36.50 23.28
CA VAL A 16 -6.81 35.58 24.21
C VAL A 16 -7.38 34.43 23.40
N ALA A 17 -6.81 33.26 23.66
CA ALA A 17 -7.22 31.97 23.15
C ALA A 17 -8.68 31.65 23.51
N GLY A 18 -9.38 31.06 22.55
CA GLY A 18 -10.76 30.62 22.72
C GLY A 18 -11.26 29.95 21.44
N LEU A 19 -10.49 29.01 20.89
CA LEU A 19 -10.96 28.17 19.78
C LEU A 19 -11.96 27.16 20.37
N VAL A 20 -13.23 27.55 20.41
CA VAL A 20 -14.33 26.57 20.52
C VAL A 20 -14.38 25.84 19.19
N VAL A 21 -13.68 24.71 19.11
CA VAL A 21 -13.85 23.76 18.02
C VAL A 21 -15.23 23.13 18.23
N LEU A 22 -16.24 23.63 17.53
CA LEU A 22 -17.43 22.85 17.28
C LEU A 22 -16.95 21.58 16.55
N ALA A 23 -17.06 20.44 17.23
CA ALA A 23 -16.84 19.13 16.66
C ALA A 23 -17.94 18.84 15.63
N ALA A 24 -17.80 19.42 14.44
CA ALA A 24 -18.29 18.79 13.23
C ALA A 24 -17.24 17.74 12.84
N PRO A 25 -17.61 16.49 12.50
CA PRO A 25 -16.68 15.58 11.88
C PRO A 25 -16.12 16.27 10.62
N PRO A 26 -14.80 16.28 10.40
CA PRO A 26 -14.28 16.80 9.15
C PRO A 26 -14.84 15.90 8.05
N VAL A 27 -15.69 16.47 7.21
CA VAL A 27 -15.93 15.91 5.88
C VAL A 27 -14.60 16.10 5.16
N LEU A 28 -13.73 15.10 5.27
CA LEU A 28 -12.49 15.06 4.52
C LEU A 28 -12.92 14.97 3.06
N ASP A 29 -12.78 16.09 2.33
CA ASP A 29 -12.89 16.06 0.88
C ASP A 29 -11.83 15.09 0.31
N ALA A 30 -11.97 14.74 -0.96
CA ALA A 30 -11.06 13.84 -1.69
C ALA A 30 -9.57 14.26 -1.68
N ALA A 31 -9.23 15.46 -1.24
CA ALA A 31 -7.85 15.87 -0.97
C ALA A 31 -7.36 15.42 0.43
N GLY A 32 -8.24 15.42 1.44
CA GLY A 32 -7.90 15.09 2.83
C GLY A 32 -7.66 13.60 3.07
N TRP A 33 -8.46 12.72 2.46
CA TRP A 33 -8.28 11.28 2.56
C TRP A 33 -6.97 10.80 1.87
N ALA A 34 -6.57 11.45 0.77
CA ALA A 34 -5.34 11.17 0.03
C ALA A 34 -4.12 11.72 0.77
N ALA A 35 -4.22 12.94 1.30
CA ALA A 35 -3.18 13.52 2.13
C ALA A 35 -2.91 12.69 3.39
N ALA A 36 -3.94 12.13 4.03
CA ALA A 36 -3.76 11.27 5.20
C ALA A 36 -2.97 9.98 4.91
N ARG A 37 -3.14 9.39 3.71
CA ARG A 37 -2.42 8.15 3.31
C ARG A 37 -1.01 8.41 2.76
N LEU A 38 -0.73 9.63 2.32
CA LEU A 38 0.54 10.00 1.70
C LEU A 38 1.42 10.88 2.60
N ALA A 39 0.91 11.26 3.77
CA ALA A 39 1.67 12.05 4.75
C ALA A 39 2.89 11.25 5.25
N PRO A 40 4.09 11.86 5.28
CA PRO A 40 5.20 11.27 6.03
C PRO A 40 4.78 11.17 7.51
N ALA A 41 5.19 10.11 8.19
CA ALA A 41 4.95 9.95 9.63
C ALA A 41 5.46 11.19 10.37
N ALA A 42 4.54 12.04 10.84
CA ALA A 42 4.91 13.20 11.63
C ALA A 42 5.43 12.71 12.99
N ALA A 43 6.58 13.22 13.42
CA ALA A 43 7.12 12.96 14.75
C ALA A 43 6.05 13.25 15.81
N GLU A 44 5.72 12.23 16.61
CA GLU A 44 4.66 12.31 17.61
C GLU A 44 4.95 13.42 18.63
N PRO A 45 3.98 14.29 18.97
CA PRO A 45 4.13 15.18 20.10
C PRO A 45 4.07 14.36 21.39
N THR A 46 5.15 14.42 22.18
CA THR A 46 5.30 13.82 23.52
C THR A 46 3.99 13.80 24.31
N ALA A 47 3.42 12.61 24.50
CA ALA A 47 2.16 12.40 25.21
C ALA A 47 2.30 12.71 26.71
N SER A 48 1.37 13.49 27.24
CA SER A 48 1.10 13.62 28.67
C SER A 48 0.03 12.59 29.04
N PRO A 49 0.11 11.89 30.19
CA PRO A 49 -0.65 10.66 30.43
C PRO A 49 -2.10 10.99 30.75
N SER A 50 -2.98 10.88 29.76
CA SER A 50 -4.42 10.83 29.97
C SER A 50 -4.86 9.39 29.98
N ALA A 51 -5.53 9.00 31.06
CA ALA A 51 -5.98 7.64 31.37
C ALA A 51 -6.51 6.88 30.14
N ALA A 52 -5.86 5.76 29.85
CA ALA A 52 -6.30 4.79 28.87
C ALA A 52 -7.61 4.15 29.37
N THR A 53 -8.71 4.49 28.70
CA THR A 53 -9.81 3.54 28.55
C THR A 53 -9.45 2.74 27.31
N GLU A 54 -8.85 1.57 27.52
CA GLU A 54 -8.69 0.55 26.48
C GLU A 54 -10.09 0.21 25.94
N SER A 55 -10.37 0.67 24.72
CA SER A 55 -11.36 -0.01 23.89
C SER A 55 -10.71 -1.33 23.47
N PRO A 56 -11.35 -2.49 23.64
CA PRO A 56 -10.79 -3.75 23.18
C PRO A 56 -10.50 -3.63 21.67
N GLY A 57 -9.25 -3.87 21.27
CA GLY A 57 -8.93 -4.08 19.88
C GLY A 57 -9.73 -5.28 19.37
N GLU A 58 -10.39 -5.11 18.22
CA GLU A 58 -11.06 -6.21 17.51
C GLU A 58 -10.10 -7.32 17.04
N ASP A 59 -8.80 -7.15 17.28
CA ASP A 59 -7.71 -8.02 16.83
C ASP A 59 -7.27 -9.04 17.91
N ASP A 60 -7.77 -8.93 19.14
CA ASP A 60 -7.46 -9.79 20.29
C ASP A 60 -8.69 -10.58 20.78
N ALA A 61 -9.68 -10.80 19.91
CA ALA A 61 -10.64 -11.88 20.13
C ALA A 61 -9.89 -13.22 19.98
N ALA A 62 -9.11 -13.56 21.00
CA ALA A 62 -8.45 -14.84 21.17
C ALA A 62 -9.47 -15.95 20.91
N LEU A 63 -9.44 -16.50 19.70
CA LEU A 63 -10.23 -17.66 19.35
C LEU A 63 -9.66 -18.83 20.14
N THR A 64 -10.25 -19.06 21.31
CA THR A 64 -10.10 -20.31 22.05
C THR A 64 -10.51 -21.46 21.12
N GLY A 65 -9.53 -22.22 20.60
CA GLY A 65 -9.80 -23.43 19.82
C GLY A 65 -9.21 -23.49 18.41
N LEU A 66 -8.10 -22.79 18.12
CA LEU A 66 -7.34 -23.10 16.91
C LEU A 66 -6.98 -24.60 16.89
N PRO A 67 -7.21 -25.30 15.77
CA PRO A 67 -6.75 -26.68 15.63
C PRO A 67 -5.25 -26.75 15.93
N GLU A 68 -4.84 -27.76 16.70
CA GLU A 68 -3.43 -27.98 17.01
C GLU A 68 -2.62 -28.06 15.70
N GLY A 69 -1.49 -27.35 15.65
CA GLY A 69 -0.65 -27.28 14.46
C GLY A 69 -1.06 -26.23 13.42
N TYR A 70 -1.94 -25.27 13.76
CA TYR A 70 -2.22 -24.09 12.94
C TYR A 70 -1.73 -22.81 13.63
N VAL A 71 -1.34 -21.83 12.81
CA VAL A 71 -0.96 -20.48 13.24
C VAL A 71 -1.90 -19.45 12.62
N ASP A 72 -2.20 -18.41 13.38
CA ASP A 72 -2.95 -17.24 12.90
C ASP A 72 -1.99 -16.28 12.19
N VAL A 73 -2.26 -16.01 10.92
CA VAL A 73 -1.49 -15.04 10.13
C VAL A 73 -2.23 -13.71 9.96
N GLY A 74 -3.29 -13.49 10.72
CA GLY A 74 -4.11 -12.28 10.75
C GLY A 74 -5.30 -12.34 9.79
N ASN A 75 -6.23 -11.37 9.95
CA ASN A 75 -7.42 -11.22 9.11
C ASN A 75 -8.28 -12.50 9.02
N GLY A 76 -8.38 -13.25 10.14
CA GLY A 76 -9.12 -14.51 10.21
C GLY A 76 -8.53 -15.64 9.36
N THR A 77 -7.26 -15.52 8.93
CA THR A 77 -6.58 -16.54 8.13
C THR A 77 -5.71 -17.41 9.03
N PHE A 78 -5.92 -18.72 8.94
CA PHE A 78 -5.17 -19.72 9.70
C PHE A 78 -4.54 -20.71 8.73
N ILE A 79 -3.24 -20.96 8.91
CA ILE A 79 -2.47 -21.88 8.06
C ILE A 79 -1.79 -22.93 8.93
N PRO A 80 -1.43 -24.11 8.38
CA PRO A 80 -0.58 -25.05 9.09
C PRO A 80 0.70 -24.39 9.58
N ALA A 81 1.12 -24.73 10.79
CA ALA A 81 2.39 -24.29 11.35
C ALA A 81 3.57 -24.84 10.54
N GLY A 82 4.68 -24.12 10.54
CA GLY A 82 5.80 -24.34 9.63
C GLY A 82 5.64 -23.54 8.33
N GLY A 83 6.76 -23.20 7.72
CA GLY A 83 6.79 -22.51 6.43
C GLY A 83 6.99 -23.46 5.25
N PRO A 84 6.95 -22.94 4.03
CA PRO A 84 7.26 -23.74 2.84
C PRO A 84 8.72 -24.22 2.87
N GLY A 85 8.96 -25.46 2.45
CA GLY A 85 10.31 -26.04 2.44
C GLY A 85 10.91 -26.18 3.84
N ASP A 86 12.06 -25.55 4.06
CA ASP A 86 12.83 -25.63 5.32
C ASP A 86 12.53 -24.45 6.28
N CYS A 87 11.51 -23.65 5.97
CA CYS A 87 11.16 -22.47 6.75
C CYS A 87 10.51 -22.83 8.10
N GLU A 88 11.03 -22.29 9.19
CA GLU A 88 10.48 -22.50 10.54
C GLU A 88 9.15 -21.76 10.74
N GLU A 89 9.05 -20.56 10.19
CA GLU A 89 7.85 -19.71 10.21
C GLU A 89 7.47 -19.29 8.79
N ALA A 90 6.16 -19.10 8.58
CA ALA A 90 5.62 -18.64 7.31
C ALA A 90 5.36 -17.14 7.34
N ALA A 91 5.84 -16.45 6.32
CA ALA A 91 5.31 -15.15 5.93
C ALA A 91 4.02 -15.32 5.13
N TRP A 92 3.14 -14.32 5.24
CA TRP A 92 1.89 -14.27 4.50
C TRP A 92 1.62 -12.87 3.99
N ILE A 93 1.50 -12.72 2.67
CA ILE A 93 1.11 -11.45 2.06
C ILE A 93 -0.41 -11.36 2.05
N HIS A 94 -0.94 -10.32 2.66
CA HIS A 94 -2.35 -9.98 2.60
C HIS A 94 -2.59 -8.96 1.50
N ILE A 95 -3.61 -9.23 0.69
CA ILE A 95 -4.13 -8.33 -0.33
C ILE A 95 -5.50 -7.86 0.14
N GLY A 96 -5.60 -6.57 0.46
CA GLY A 96 -6.85 -5.92 0.86
C GLY A 96 -7.51 -5.18 -0.31
N GLU A 97 -8.48 -4.34 0.03
CA GLU A 97 -9.22 -3.57 -0.98
C GLU A 97 -8.38 -2.48 -1.64
N MET A 98 -7.62 -1.69 -0.88
CA MET A 98 -6.76 -0.62 -1.43
C MET A 98 -5.41 -0.57 -0.71
N ASN A 99 -5.01 -1.70 -0.13
CA ASN A 99 -3.76 -1.86 0.60
C ASN A 99 -3.29 -3.31 0.47
N ALA A 100 -2.01 -3.50 0.74
CA ALA A 100 -1.40 -4.81 0.89
C ALA A 100 -0.45 -4.73 2.09
N TRP A 101 -0.25 -5.84 2.80
CA TRP A 101 0.69 -5.88 3.91
C TRP A 101 1.25 -7.28 4.13
N LEU A 102 2.42 -7.33 4.75
CA LEU A 102 3.07 -8.57 5.13
C LEU A 102 2.72 -8.93 6.59
N HIS A 103 2.33 -10.18 6.82
CA HIS A 103 2.41 -10.81 8.14
C HIS A 103 3.69 -11.65 8.20
N GLY A 104 4.36 -11.62 9.36
CA GLY A 104 5.63 -12.32 9.57
C GLY A 104 6.82 -11.61 8.91
N ASP A 105 7.94 -12.31 8.85
CA ASP A 105 9.17 -11.83 8.22
C ASP A 105 9.54 -12.72 7.02
N ILE A 106 10.26 -12.16 6.04
CA ILE A 106 10.66 -12.87 4.82
C ILE A 106 12.18 -13.05 4.77
N PRO A 107 12.74 -14.04 5.49
CA PRO A 107 14.18 -14.31 5.46
C PRO A 107 14.60 -14.83 4.07
N ASP A 108 15.79 -14.44 3.60
CA ASP A 108 16.36 -15.03 2.38
C ASP A 108 17.08 -16.35 2.72
N GLN A 109 16.48 -17.49 2.33
CA GLN A 109 17.08 -18.82 2.48
C GLN A 109 18.23 -19.09 1.49
N GLY A 110 18.57 -18.10 0.67
CA GLY A 110 19.63 -18.17 -0.33
C GLY A 110 19.16 -18.66 -1.69
N VAL A 111 20.03 -18.47 -2.69
CA VAL A 111 19.81 -18.91 -4.07
C VAL A 111 19.51 -20.41 -4.12
N ARG A 112 18.47 -20.78 -4.87
CA ARG A 112 18.07 -22.18 -5.08
C ARG A 112 17.62 -22.43 -6.52
N GLU A 113 17.40 -23.70 -6.85
CA GLU A 113 16.84 -24.09 -8.14
C GLU A 113 15.51 -23.37 -8.38
N PHE A 114 15.38 -22.74 -9.55
CA PHE A 114 14.23 -21.91 -9.94
C PHE A 114 13.99 -20.65 -9.07
N ALA A 115 14.96 -20.22 -8.26
CA ALA A 115 14.93 -18.91 -7.59
C ALA A 115 16.35 -18.36 -7.40
N ALA A 116 17.01 -18.08 -8.52
CA ALA A 116 18.39 -17.59 -8.60
C ALA A 116 18.52 -16.08 -8.80
N GLY A 117 17.39 -15.38 -8.93
CA GLY A 117 17.30 -13.93 -8.95
C GLY A 117 17.86 -13.23 -7.72
N GLU A 118 17.95 -11.91 -7.83
CA GLU A 118 18.60 -11.04 -6.84
C GLU A 118 17.58 -10.50 -5.84
N ALA A 119 17.84 -10.66 -4.55
CA ALA A 119 17.04 -10.05 -3.49
C ALA A 119 17.47 -8.59 -3.30
N GLY A 120 16.54 -7.65 -3.48
CA GLY A 120 16.75 -6.25 -3.14
C GLY A 120 16.45 -6.00 -1.68
N LEU A 121 17.40 -5.37 -0.97
CA LEU A 121 17.33 -5.10 0.46
C LEU A 121 17.06 -3.61 0.73
N ASP A 122 16.44 -3.30 1.87
CA ASP A 122 16.43 -1.94 2.42
C ASP A 122 17.71 -1.59 3.19
N ASP A 123 17.75 -0.38 3.76
CA ASP A 123 18.89 0.14 4.54
C ASP A 123 19.14 -0.67 5.83
N GLU A 124 18.15 -1.42 6.32
CA GLU A 124 18.27 -2.33 7.45
C GLU A 124 18.65 -3.76 7.04
N GLY A 125 18.85 -4.02 5.75
CA GLY A 125 19.20 -5.34 5.22
C GLY A 125 18.03 -6.32 5.13
N ARG A 126 16.78 -5.84 5.23
CA ARG A 126 15.58 -6.68 5.10
C ARG A 126 15.21 -6.81 3.62
N VAL A 127 14.76 -8.01 3.22
CA VAL A 127 14.27 -8.25 1.85
C VAL A 127 13.04 -7.39 1.57
N MET A 128 13.11 -6.58 0.52
CA MET A 128 12.00 -5.76 0.02
C MET A 128 11.51 -6.24 -1.33
N THR A 129 12.44 -6.55 -2.23
CA THR A 129 12.14 -6.88 -3.63
C THR A 129 12.92 -8.09 -4.10
N TYR A 130 12.53 -8.63 -5.25
CA TYR A 130 13.21 -9.72 -5.92
C TYR A 130 13.26 -9.48 -7.43
N THR A 131 14.46 -9.41 -8.00
CA THR A 131 14.65 -9.30 -9.45
C THR A 131 14.73 -10.69 -10.06
N VAL A 132 13.75 -11.04 -10.89
CA VAL A 132 13.57 -12.37 -11.46
C VAL A 132 14.69 -12.72 -12.44
N ALA A 133 15.33 -13.87 -12.26
CA ALA A 133 16.32 -14.40 -13.20
C ALA A 133 15.69 -15.33 -14.26
N PRO A 134 16.36 -15.56 -15.40
CA PRO A 134 15.95 -16.58 -16.36
C PRO A 134 15.82 -17.97 -15.72
N GLY A 135 14.64 -18.58 -15.86
CA GLY A 135 14.34 -19.90 -15.32
C GLY A 135 13.77 -19.89 -13.90
N ASP A 136 13.59 -18.72 -13.28
CA ASP A 136 12.91 -18.64 -11.99
C ASP A 136 11.42 -19.01 -12.09
N ALA A 137 10.87 -19.55 -11.00
CA ALA A 137 9.48 -19.92 -10.87
C ALA A 137 8.88 -19.35 -9.59
N LEU A 138 7.66 -18.82 -9.68
CA LEU A 138 6.97 -18.11 -8.58
C LEU A 138 6.97 -18.90 -7.26
N TYR A 139 6.69 -20.20 -7.33
CA TYR A 139 6.66 -21.07 -6.14
C TYR A 139 8.04 -21.22 -5.50
N ALA A 140 9.10 -21.39 -6.30
CA ALA A 140 10.46 -21.50 -5.75
C ALA A 140 10.96 -20.17 -5.17
N ILE A 141 10.54 -19.04 -5.74
CA ILE A 141 10.77 -17.71 -5.15
C ILE A 141 10.07 -17.63 -3.79
N SER A 142 8.79 -18.01 -3.73
CA SER A 142 8.01 -18.05 -2.49
C SER A 142 8.68 -18.89 -1.40
N ASP A 143 9.13 -20.10 -1.76
CA ASP A 143 9.82 -21.02 -0.86
C ASP A 143 11.18 -20.46 -0.39
N ARG A 144 11.90 -19.72 -1.23
CA ARG A 144 13.15 -19.05 -0.86
C ARG A 144 12.94 -18.00 0.23
N PHE A 145 11.79 -17.31 0.22
CA PHE A 145 11.47 -16.23 1.15
C PHE A 145 10.46 -16.60 2.22
N CYS A 146 10.17 -17.89 2.39
CA CYS A 146 9.22 -18.41 3.37
C CYS A 146 7.79 -17.87 3.23
N ILE A 147 7.38 -17.42 2.04
CA ILE A 147 6.03 -16.92 1.79
C ILE A 147 5.11 -18.11 1.49
N ALA A 148 4.09 -18.34 2.32
CA ALA A 148 3.24 -19.53 2.21
C ALA A 148 2.15 -19.43 1.13
N ASN A 149 1.91 -18.25 0.58
CA ASN A 149 0.88 -17.99 -0.44
C ASN A 149 1.47 -17.42 -1.73
N PRO A 150 2.15 -18.22 -2.58
CA PRO A 150 2.88 -17.74 -3.77
C PRO A 150 2.05 -16.89 -4.74
N HIS A 151 0.77 -17.19 -4.93
CA HIS A 151 -0.14 -16.43 -5.81
C HIS A 151 -0.54 -15.04 -5.26
N SER A 152 -0.08 -14.69 -4.06
CA SER A 152 -0.16 -13.31 -3.60
C SER A 152 0.96 -12.46 -4.19
N ILE A 153 2.11 -13.05 -4.55
CA ILE A 153 3.26 -12.34 -5.11
C ILE A 153 2.93 -11.83 -6.51
N ASP A 154 2.38 -12.67 -7.39
CA ASP A 154 2.02 -12.24 -8.75
C ASP A 154 0.85 -11.24 -8.74
N THR A 155 -0.15 -11.46 -7.88
CA THR A 155 -1.25 -10.51 -7.67
C THR A 155 -0.76 -9.16 -7.13
N LEU A 156 0.12 -9.16 -6.13
CA LEU A 156 0.73 -7.95 -5.57
C LEU A 156 1.46 -7.14 -6.64
N ASN A 157 2.15 -7.86 -7.54
CA ASN A 157 3.02 -7.30 -8.56
C ASN A 157 2.33 -7.11 -9.93
N HIS A 158 1.00 -7.04 -9.94
CA HIS A 158 0.18 -6.82 -11.13
C HIS A 158 0.54 -7.69 -12.34
N THR A 159 1.03 -8.90 -12.09
CA THR A 159 1.50 -9.81 -13.14
C THR A 159 0.74 -11.12 -13.10
N ARG A 160 0.52 -11.71 -14.28
CA ARG A 160 0.00 -13.08 -14.40
C ARG A 160 1.10 -14.11 -14.50
N MET A 161 2.29 -13.67 -14.87
CA MET A 161 3.43 -14.53 -15.16
C MET A 161 4.69 -13.71 -15.04
N ILE A 162 5.53 -14.09 -14.07
CA ILE A 162 6.85 -13.50 -13.90
C ILE A 162 7.71 -13.72 -15.14
N GLN A 163 8.46 -12.70 -15.51
CA GLN A 163 9.42 -12.70 -16.61
C GLN A 163 10.82 -12.34 -16.09
N PRO A 164 11.89 -12.80 -16.76
CA PRO A 164 13.24 -12.38 -16.41
C PRO A 164 13.38 -10.86 -16.47
N GLY A 165 13.92 -10.27 -15.41
CA GLY A 165 14.08 -8.82 -15.26
C GLY A 165 12.93 -8.12 -14.52
N ASP A 166 11.81 -8.81 -14.26
CA ASP A 166 10.75 -8.26 -13.41
C ASP A 166 11.30 -8.00 -12.00
N VAL A 167 10.91 -6.88 -11.40
CA VAL A 167 11.25 -6.52 -10.02
C VAL A 167 10.01 -6.67 -9.16
N LEU A 168 9.93 -7.76 -8.42
CA LEU A 168 8.78 -8.10 -7.59
C LEU A 168 8.92 -7.47 -6.20
N LEU A 169 7.97 -6.67 -5.77
CA LEU A 169 7.75 -6.33 -4.36
C LEU A 169 7.38 -7.59 -3.57
N LEU A 170 8.10 -7.86 -2.49
CA LEU A 170 7.82 -8.96 -1.56
C LEU A 170 7.34 -8.48 -0.19
N ARG A 171 7.64 -7.23 0.18
CA ARG A 171 7.26 -6.65 1.47
C ARG A 171 6.35 -5.42 1.30
N PRO A 172 5.04 -5.63 1.11
CA PRO A 172 4.10 -4.51 1.08
C PRO A 172 3.91 -3.89 2.46
N ASN A 173 3.60 -2.60 2.46
CA ASN A 173 3.41 -1.76 3.63
C ASN A 173 1.93 -1.36 3.77
N LYS A 174 1.31 -1.76 4.89
CA LYS A 174 -0.11 -1.50 5.19
C LYS A 174 -0.49 -0.01 5.13
N SER A 175 0.46 0.87 5.43
CA SER A 175 0.24 2.32 5.44
C SER A 175 0.25 2.94 4.05
N LEU A 176 0.78 2.22 3.05
CA LEU A 176 0.81 2.68 1.67
C LEU A 176 -0.37 2.11 0.88
N PRO A 177 -0.95 2.92 -0.02
CA PRO A 177 -1.97 2.42 -0.93
C PRO A 177 -1.41 1.37 -1.88
N TRP A 178 -2.25 0.39 -2.22
CA TRP A 178 -2.05 -0.59 -3.28
C TRP A 178 -3.30 -0.58 -4.15
N ILE A 179 -3.13 -0.57 -5.47
CA ILE A 179 -4.25 -0.55 -6.41
C ILE A 179 -4.62 -2.00 -6.74
N PRO A 180 -5.89 -2.42 -6.63
CA PRO A 180 -6.27 -3.78 -6.99
C PRO A 180 -5.92 -4.13 -8.41
N TYR A 181 -5.40 -5.34 -8.62
CA TYR A 181 -5.10 -5.82 -9.97
C TYR A 181 -6.35 -6.04 -10.81
N TYR A 182 -7.34 -6.76 -10.28
CA TYR A 182 -8.47 -7.22 -11.10
C TYR A 182 -9.51 -6.12 -11.34
N SER A 183 -9.92 -5.38 -10.31
CA SER A 183 -10.89 -4.30 -10.42
C SER A 183 -10.87 -3.45 -9.15
N PRO A 184 -11.29 -2.17 -9.22
CA PRO A 184 -11.53 -1.37 -8.02
C PRO A 184 -12.52 -2.07 -7.05
N PRO A 185 -12.42 -1.83 -5.73
CA PRO A 185 -13.26 -2.51 -4.74
C PRO A 185 -14.77 -2.28 -4.94
N ASP A 186 -15.10 -1.12 -5.46
CA ASP A 186 -16.45 -0.61 -5.69
C ASP A 186 -16.93 -0.83 -7.14
N ALA A 187 -16.22 -1.67 -7.91
CA ALA A 187 -16.58 -2.01 -9.27
C ALA A 187 -17.99 -2.64 -9.34
N PRO A 188 -18.91 -2.09 -10.16
CA PRO A 188 -20.24 -2.68 -10.33
C PRO A 188 -20.18 -3.97 -11.15
N ALA A 189 -21.26 -4.76 -11.10
CA ALA A 189 -21.42 -5.91 -11.98
C ALA A 189 -21.29 -5.49 -13.47
N GLY A 190 -20.53 -6.28 -14.25
CA GLY A 190 -20.26 -5.97 -15.65
C GLY A 190 -19.16 -4.94 -15.88
N TYR A 191 -18.34 -4.64 -14.86
CA TYR A 191 -17.20 -3.74 -14.96
C TYR A 191 -16.23 -4.11 -16.09
N GLN A 192 -15.62 -3.08 -16.69
CA GLN A 192 -14.65 -3.22 -17.78
C GLN A 192 -13.28 -3.65 -17.25
N GLN A 193 -13.18 -4.91 -16.87
CA GLN A 193 -12.01 -5.47 -16.19
C GLN A 193 -10.73 -5.48 -17.07
N ILE A 194 -10.88 -5.70 -18.38
CA ILE A 194 -9.73 -5.82 -19.29
C ILE A 194 -9.03 -4.46 -19.48
N PRO A 195 -9.73 -3.36 -19.85
CA PRO A 195 -9.12 -2.04 -19.91
C PRO A 195 -8.42 -1.63 -18.61
N TYR A 196 -9.05 -1.91 -17.47
CA TYR A 196 -8.50 -1.60 -16.16
C TYR A 196 -7.17 -2.32 -15.90
N GLN A 197 -7.12 -3.64 -16.11
CA GLN A 197 -5.89 -4.41 -15.93
C GLN A 197 -4.79 -3.97 -16.88
N ASN A 198 -5.10 -3.70 -18.14
CA ASN A 198 -4.10 -3.21 -19.10
C ASN A 198 -3.51 -1.87 -18.65
N ALA A 199 -4.33 -0.96 -18.10
CA ALA A 199 -3.87 0.32 -17.60
C ALA A 199 -3.05 0.17 -16.30
N VAL A 200 -3.45 -0.73 -15.40
CA VAL A 200 -2.69 -1.05 -14.17
C VAL A 200 -1.32 -1.68 -14.50
N GLU A 201 -1.27 -2.62 -15.44
CA GLU A 201 -0.01 -3.23 -15.93
C GLU A 201 0.90 -2.17 -16.57
N ALA A 202 0.33 -1.25 -17.36
CA ALA A 202 1.09 -0.15 -17.96
C ALA A 202 1.62 0.82 -16.88
N MET A 203 0.83 1.13 -15.86
CA MET A 203 1.26 1.93 -14.71
C MET A 203 2.40 1.26 -13.95
N SER A 204 2.30 -0.06 -13.71
CA SER A 204 3.35 -0.86 -13.06
C SER A 204 4.66 -0.79 -13.85
N ALA A 205 4.61 -1.08 -15.15
CA ALA A 205 5.80 -1.01 -16.02
C ALA A 205 6.46 0.38 -16.01
N ALA A 206 5.66 1.45 -16.06
CA ALA A 206 6.16 2.83 -16.00
C ALA A 206 6.74 3.18 -14.62
N ALA A 207 6.12 2.72 -13.52
CA ALA A 207 6.62 2.90 -12.16
C ALA A 207 7.98 2.21 -11.96
N GLN A 208 8.13 0.98 -12.47
CA GLN A 208 9.39 0.25 -12.41
C GLN A 208 10.49 0.97 -13.20
N ALA A 209 10.17 1.46 -14.40
CA ALA A 209 11.07 2.28 -15.22
C ALA A 209 11.40 3.65 -14.62
N GLY A 210 10.65 4.12 -13.62
CA GLY A 210 10.81 5.47 -13.05
C GLY A 210 10.27 6.58 -13.97
N ASP A 211 9.43 6.25 -14.94
CA ASP A 211 8.88 7.19 -15.91
C ASP A 211 7.54 7.77 -15.41
N VAL A 212 7.63 8.73 -14.49
CA VAL A 212 6.45 9.37 -13.89
C VAL A 212 5.62 10.14 -14.92
N ASP A 213 6.23 10.63 -16.00
CA ASP A 213 5.51 11.31 -17.09
C ASP A 213 4.67 10.34 -17.91
N ALA A 214 5.19 9.12 -18.19
CA ALA A 214 4.38 8.05 -18.76
C ALA A 214 3.24 7.65 -17.83
N MET A 215 3.49 7.53 -16.52
CA MET A 215 2.44 7.23 -15.55
C MET A 215 1.33 8.28 -15.55
N ARG A 216 1.65 9.58 -15.62
CA ARG A 216 0.63 10.64 -15.72
C ARG A 216 -0.25 10.46 -16.95
N ARG A 217 0.34 10.21 -18.12
CA ARG A 217 -0.40 10.00 -19.36
C ARG A 217 -1.32 8.78 -19.29
N ILE A 218 -0.79 7.63 -18.86
CA ILE A 218 -1.59 6.39 -18.69
C ILE A 218 -2.71 6.63 -17.69
N PHE A 219 -2.43 7.31 -16.58
CA PHE A 219 -3.44 7.61 -15.59
C PHE A 219 -4.56 8.50 -16.15
N GLU A 220 -4.21 9.60 -16.81
CA GLU A 220 -5.18 10.54 -17.39
C GLU A 220 -6.01 9.92 -18.51
N ASP A 221 -5.37 9.18 -19.42
CA ASP A 221 -6.00 8.69 -20.64
C ASP A 221 -6.75 7.35 -20.42
N ASP A 222 -6.20 6.45 -19.60
CA ASP A 222 -6.63 5.05 -19.57
C ASP A 222 -7.16 4.58 -18.21
N LEU A 223 -6.72 5.14 -17.07
CA LEU A 223 -7.02 4.59 -15.74
C LEU A 223 -7.98 5.42 -14.89
N ALA A 224 -7.85 6.75 -14.85
CA ALA A 224 -8.56 7.59 -13.88
C ALA A 224 -10.09 7.44 -13.96
N ALA A 225 -10.64 7.40 -15.17
CA ALA A 225 -12.07 7.26 -15.41
C ALA A 225 -12.60 5.84 -15.13
N LEU A 226 -11.72 4.86 -14.92
CA LEU A 226 -12.10 3.48 -14.61
C LEU A 226 -12.33 3.26 -13.11
N PHE A 227 -11.97 4.20 -12.23
CA PHE A 227 -12.36 4.15 -10.82
C PHE A 227 -13.81 4.64 -10.65
N PRO A 228 -14.75 3.81 -10.16
CA PRO A 228 -16.11 4.28 -9.92
C PRO A 228 -16.18 5.31 -8.78
N ASN A 229 -15.39 5.11 -7.73
CA ASN A 229 -15.19 6.07 -6.67
C ASN A 229 -14.07 7.06 -7.05
N PRO A 230 -14.38 8.35 -7.26
CA PRO A 230 -13.37 9.35 -7.64
C PRO A 230 -12.30 9.53 -6.57
N ASP A 231 -12.61 9.21 -5.31
CA ASP A 231 -11.61 9.22 -4.26
C ASP A 231 -10.46 8.29 -4.65
N HIS A 232 -10.70 7.02 -4.98
CA HIS A 232 -9.65 6.06 -5.36
C HIS A 232 -8.69 6.61 -6.44
N ALA A 233 -9.23 7.28 -7.47
CA ALA A 233 -8.43 7.97 -8.48
C ALA A 233 -7.60 9.13 -7.90
N ASN A 234 -8.17 9.95 -7.00
CA ASN A 234 -7.49 11.08 -6.37
C ASN A 234 -6.28 10.68 -5.53
N VAL A 235 -6.26 9.48 -4.94
CA VAL A 235 -5.06 8.96 -4.24
C VAL A 235 -3.91 8.76 -5.22
N VAL A 236 -4.18 8.18 -6.40
CA VAL A 236 -3.17 8.01 -7.47
C VAL A 236 -2.73 9.36 -8.02
N ALA A 237 -3.70 10.24 -8.34
CA ALA A 237 -3.43 11.58 -8.85
C ALA A 237 -2.51 12.37 -7.91
N ARG A 238 -2.73 12.27 -6.59
CA ARG A 238 -1.90 12.94 -5.59
C ARG A 238 -0.49 12.37 -5.50
N ALA A 239 -0.32 11.05 -5.62
CA ALA A 239 1.00 10.44 -5.65
C ALA A 239 1.80 10.87 -6.88
N LEU A 240 1.14 10.99 -8.04
CA LEU A 240 1.72 11.50 -9.29
C LEU A 240 2.09 12.99 -9.20
N GLU A 241 1.20 13.82 -8.64
CA GLU A 241 1.45 15.26 -8.43
C GLU A 241 2.65 15.51 -7.52
N LEU A 242 2.82 14.69 -6.49
CA LEU A 242 3.94 14.75 -5.55
C LEU A 242 5.20 14.04 -6.06
N GLU A 243 5.15 13.39 -7.23
CA GLU A 243 6.24 12.61 -7.82
C GLU A 243 6.84 11.58 -6.84
N ARG A 244 6.00 10.97 -6.00
CA ARG A 244 6.42 10.01 -4.97
C ARG A 244 6.64 8.64 -5.59
N LEU A 245 7.76 8.48 -6.31
CA LEU A 245 8.08 7.25 -7.02
C LEU A 245 8.12 6.01 -6.12
N ASP A 246 8.59 6.17 -4.87
CA ASP A 246 8.56 5.12 -3.85
C ASP A 246 7.13 4.61 -3.59
N VAL A 247 6.18 5.54 -3.45
CA VAL A 247 4.78 5.21 -3.25
C VAL A 247 4.13 4.68 -4.53
N LEU A 248 4.45 5.24 -5.68
CA LEU A 248 3.92 4.80 -6.98
C LEU A 248 4.35 3.37 -7.31
N ARG A 249 5.60 2.99 -7.00
CA ARG A 249 6.09 1.62 -7.11
C ARG A 249 5.43 0.67 -6.13
N HIS A 250 5.02 1.14 -4.95
CA HIS A 250 4.22 0.32 -4.05
C HIS A 250 2.77 0.16 -4.55
N MET A 251 2.17 1.26 -5.00
CA MET A 251 0.79 1.31 -5.50
C MET A 251 0.58 0.37 -6.67
N PHE A 252 1.54 0.37 -7.59
CA PHE A 252 1.53 -0.38 -8.85
C PHE A 252 2.70 -1.35 -8.90
N ALA A 253 3.04 -1.97 -7.76
CA ALA A 253 4.10 -2.97 -7.70
C ALA A 253 3.95 -4.01 -8.80
#